data_AF-A0A3M2GCP6-F1
#
_entry.id   AF-A0A3M2GCP6-F1
#
_cell.length_a   1.000
_cell.length_b   1.000
_cell.length_c   1.000
_cell.angle_alpha   90.00
_cell.angle_beta   90.00
_cell.angle_gamma   90.00
#
_symmetry.space_group_name_H-M   'P 1'
#
loop_
_entity.id
_entity.type
_entity.pdbx_description
1 polymer ?
#
loop_
_entity_poly.entity_id
_entity_poly.type
_entity_poly.pdbx_seq_one_letter_code
_entity_poly.pdbx_strand_id
1 'polypeptide(L)'
;AHTGAPLRICPDGDANWDAHTGAPLPKIVQWFKTMTTNEYIRHVKNDGWAPFHKRLWQRNYYEHIIRDDGSLYRIRKYIATNPLRWNRDQENQNRKR
;
A
#
# COMPACT_ATOMS: atom_id res chain seq x y z
N ALA A 1 -19.90 -5.96 12.84
CA ALA A 1 -18.73 -6.08 13.71
C ALA A 1 -17.48 -5.63 12.94
N HIS A 2 -17.02 -4.40 13.17
CA HIS A 2 -15.75 -3.89 12.65
C HIS A 2 -14.99 -3.31 13.83
N THR A 3 -14.19 -4.14 14.51
CA THR A 3 -13.28 -3.70 15.56
C THR A 3 -12.10 -2.99 14.90
N GLY A 4 -12.06 -1.66 15.03
CA GLY A 4 -10.90 -0.85 14.69
C GLY A 4 -9.70 -1.30 15.53
N ALA A 5 -8.53 -1.36 14.89
CA ALA A 5 -7.29 -1.73 15.59
C ALA A 5 -6.95 -0.69 16.66
N PRO A 6 -6.57 -1.10 17.89
CA PRO A 6 -6.20 -0.17 18.95
C PRO A 6 -4.87 0.54 18.64
N LEU A 7 -4.80 1.82 19.02
CA LEU A 7 -3.57 2.64 19.04
C LEU A 7 -2.58 2.00 20.04
N ARG A 8 -1.34 1.74 19.61
CA ARG A 8 -0.36 1.00 20.41
C ARG A 8 0.32 1.91 21.44
N ILE A 9 0.29 1.45 22.69
CA ILE A 9 1.04 1.92 23.86
C ILE A 9 2.55 1.67 23.65
N CYS A 10 3.40 2.62 24.05
CA CYS A 10 4.86 2.48 24.09
C CYS A 10 5.25 1.46 25.17
N PRO A 11 6.10 0.45 24.91
CA PRO A 11 6.66 -0.38 25.97
C PRO A 11 7.87 0.33 26.59
N ASP A 12 7.83 0.53 27.90
CA ASP A 12 9.00 0.86 28.70
C ASP A 12 9.94 -0.34 28.76
N GLY A 13 11.23 -0.04 28.57
CA GLY A 13 12.39 -0.82 29.02
C GLY A 13 12.36 -2.33 28.83
N ASP A 14 13.01 -2.82 27.76
CA ASP A 14 13.97 -3.93 27.81
C ASP A 14 14.61 -4.06 26.42
N ALA A 15 15.94 -3.86 26.35
CA ALA A 15 16.70 -3.74 25.12
C ALA A 15 16.83 -5.10 24.39
N ASN A 16 15.84 -5.42 23.57
CA ASN A 16 15.97 -6.41 22.50
C ASN A 16 16.27 -5.70 21.17
N TRP A 17 17.53 -5.76 20.73
CA TRP A 17 18.00 -5.18 19.47
C TRP A 17 17.43 -5.87 18.21
N ASP A 18 16.65 -6.96 18.36
CA ASP A 18 15.94 -7.63 17.27
C ASP A 18 14.54 -7.07 17.00
N ALA A 19 14.08 -6.12 17.81
CA ALA A 19 12.82 -5.43 17.55
C ALA A 19 13.07 -4.28 16.58
N HIS A 20 12.53 -4.37 15.36
CA HIS A 20 12.44 -3.22 14.45
C HIS A 20 11.88 -2.03 15.24
N THR A 21 12.67 -0.95 15.36
CA THR A 21 12.37 0.23 16.17
C THR A 21 11.07 0.95 15.74
N GLY A 22 10.46 0.53 14.63
CA GLY A 22 9.16 0.98 14.16
C GLY A 22 8.21 -0.17 13.79
N ALA A 23 6.95 0.18 13.51
CA ALA A 23 5.98 -0.79 13.01
C ALA A 23 6.52 -1.47 11.73
N PRO A 24 6.44 -2.81 11.61
CA PRO A 24 6.88 -3.50 10.41
C PRO A 24 6.18 -2.96 9.15
N LEU A 25 6.90 -2.87 8.04
CA LEU A 25 6.35 -2.40 6.76
C LEU A 25 5.04 -3.13 6.36
N PRO A 26 4.90 -4.46 6.51
CA PRO A 26 3.64 -5.14 6.24
C PRO A 26 2.45 -4.61 7.05
N LYS A 27 2.68 -4.21 8.31
CA LYS A 27 1.64 -3.66 9.20
C LYS A 27 1.22 -2.27 8.78
N ILE A 28 2.18 -1.43 8.38
CA ILE A 28 1.91 -0.09 7.85
C ILE A 28 1.06 -0.18 6.58
N VAL A 29 1.47 -1.03 5.63
CA VAL A 29 0.74 -1.23 4.36
C VAL A 29 -0.64 -1.84 4.61
N GLN A 30 -0.76 -2.80 5.53
CA GLN A 30 -2.05 -3.37 5.93
C GLN A 30 -3.00 -2.28 6.46
N TRP A 31 -2.53 -1.47 7.40
CA TRP A 31 -3.31 -0.37 7.97
C TRP A 31 -3.71 0.64 6.88
N PHE A 32 -2.77 1.05 6.03
CA PHE A 32 -3.03 1.99 4.94
C PHE A 32 -4.11 1.48 3.97
N LYS A 33 -3.99 0.24 3.49
CA LYS A 33 -4.99 -0.38 2.62
C LYS A 33 -6.37 -0.46 3.30
N THR A 34 -6.40 -0.69 4.61
CA THR A 34 -7.63 -0.77 5.40
C THR A 34 -8.30 0.60 5.50
N MET A 35 -7.56 1.62 5.95
CA MET A 35 -8.09 2.97 6.16
C MET A 35 -8.60 3.57 4.85
N THR A 36 -7.80 3.50 3.78
CA THR A 36 -8.20 4.03 2.47
C THR A 36 -9.41 3.30 1.88
N THR A 37 -9.53 1.98 2.07
CA THR A 37 -10.73 1.24 1.65
C THR A 37 -11.97 1.69 2.42
N ASN A 38 -11.85 1.90 3.72
CA ASN A 38 -12.95 2.37 4.56
C ASN A 38 -13.42 3.77 4.15
N GLU A 39 -12.48 4.70 3.94
CA GLU A 39 -12.82 6.05 3.44
C GLU A 39 -13.49 5.98 2.06
N TYR A 40 -12.94 5.19 1.13
CA TYR A 40 -13.54 5.03 -0.19
C TYR A 40 -14.98 4.50 -0.11
N ILE A 41 -15.23 3.50 0.74
CA ILE A 41 -16.59 2.96 0.95
C ILE A 41 -17.54 4.02 1.51
N ARG A 42 -17.08 4.93 2.38
CA ARG A 42 -17.91 6.04 2.89
C ARG A 42 -18.29 6.99 1.76
N HIS A 43 -17.33 7.39 0.93
CA HIS A 43 -17.59 8.27 -0.20
C HIS A 43 -18.48 7.63 -1.29
N VAL A 44 -18.38 6.31 -1.50
CA VAL A 44 -19.33 5.57 -2.37
C VAL A 44 -20.76 5.66 -1.83
N LYS A 45 -20.94 5.61 -0.51
CA LYS A 45 -22.26 5.66 0.12
C LYS A 45 -22.85 7.07 0.20
N ASN A 46 -22.00 8.07 0.44
CA ASN A 46 -22.45 9.42 0.81
C ASN A 46 -22.29 10.43 -0.32
N ASP A 47 -21.27 10.28 -1.18
CA ASP A 47 -20.84 11.31 -2.14
C ASP A 47 -20.93 10.84 -3.60
N GLY A 48 -21.55 9.68 -3.84
CA GLY A 48 -21.81 9.17 -5.19
C GLY A 48 -20.58 8.66 -5.95
N TRP A 49 -19.51 8.28 -5.25
CA TRP A 49 -18.34 7.69 -5.92
C TRP A 49 -18.71 6.35 -6.57
N ALA A 50 -18.03 6.03 -7.68
CA ALA A 50 -18.24 4.77 -8.39
C ALA A 50 -17.93 3.56 -7.49
N PRO A 51 -18.81 2.55 -7.40
CA PRO A 51 -18.54 1.35 -6.62
C PRO A 51 -17.46 0.50 -7.31
N PHE A 52 -16.62 -0.16 -6.51
CA PHE A 52 -15.65 -1.15 -7.00
C PHE A 52 -16.14 -2.57 -6.79
N HIS A 53 -15.69 -3.50 -7.63
CA HIS A 53 -16.09 -4.91 -7.54
C HIS A 53 -15.09 -5.73 -6.74
N LYS A 54 -15.57 -6.39 -5.68
CA LYS A 54 -14.84 -7.33 -4.81
C LYS A 54 -13.63 -6.73 -4.07
N ARG A 55 -12.60 -6.25 -4.75
CA ARG A 55 -11.32 -5.82 -4.15
C ARG A 55 -10.85 -4.50 -4.76
N LEU A 56 -10.61 -3.50 -3.92
CA LEU A 56 -10.03 -2.23 -4.32
C LEU A 56 -8.51 -2.34 -4.59
N TRP A 57 -7.82 -3.15 -3.79
CA TRP A 57 -6.37 -3.30 -3.84
C TRP A 57 -5.95 -4.63 -4.48
N GLN A 58 -4.86 -4.60 -5.26
CA GLN A 58 -4.14 -5.81 -5.66
C GLN A 58 -3.61 -6.58 -4.44
N ARG A 59 -3.53 -7.91 -4.57
CA ARG A 59 -2.95 -8.79 -3.54
C ARG A 59 -1.44 -8.54 -3.48
N ASN A 60 -0.90 -8.44 -2.26
CA ASN A 60 0.50 -8.11 -1.95
C ASN A 60 0.87 -6.66 -2.31
N TYR A 61 2.14 -6.32 -2.12
CA TYR A 61 2.72 -5.03 -2.45
C TYR A 61 4.17 -5.25 -2.88
N TYR A 62 4.70 -4.37 -3.73
CA TYR A 62 6.10 -4.40 -4.13
C TYR A 62 6.94 -3.70 -3.08
N GLU A 63 8.01 -4.36 -2.63
CA GLU A 63 9.01 -3.78 -1.74
C GLU A 63 10.41 -3.98 -2.32
N HIS A 64 11.25 -2.94 -2.21
CA HIS A 64 12.63 -2.98 -2.65
C HIS A 64 13.46 -1.97 -1.85
N ILE A 65 14.56 -2.43 -1.25
CA ILE A 65 15.50 -1.58 -0.53
C ILE A 65 16.43 -0.92 -1.54
N ILE A 66 16.40 0.41 -1.63
CA ILE A 66 17.30 1.20 -2.47
C ILE A 66 18.65 1.29 -1.78
N ARG A 67 19.71 0.76 -2.41
CA ARG A 67 21.06 0.69 -1.82
C ARG A 67 22.11 1.49 -2.59
N ASP A 68 21.74 2.01 -3.76
CA ASP A 68 22.65 2.69 -4.68
C ASP A 68 21.89 3.71 -5.55
N ASP A 69 22.62 4.64 -6.14
CA ASP A 69 22.04 5.69 -6.99
C ASP A 69 21.43 5.14 -8.29
N GLY A 70 21.95 4.01 -8.78
CA GLY A 70 21.43 3.34 -9.97
C GLY A 70 20.03 2.78 -9.74
N SER A 71 19.79 2.10 -8.62
CA SER A 71 18.44 1.64 -8.23
C SER A 71 17.49 2.80 -7.97
N LEU A 72 17.96 3.87 -7.33
CA LEU A 72 17.17 5.08 -7.12
C LEU A 72 16.72 5.71 -8.46
N TYR A 73 17.66 5.87 -9.40
CA TYR A 73 17.38 6.44 -10.72
C TYR A 73 16.35 5.60 -11.48
N ARG A 74 16.50 4.27 -11.48
CA ARG A 74 15.58 3.35 -12.15
C ARG A 74 14.17 3.43 -11.58
N ILE A 75 14.02 3.46 -10.25
CA ILE A 75 12.72 3.56 -9.58
C ILE A 75 12.04 4.89 -9.89
N ARG A 76 12.78 6.00 -9.82
CA ARG A 76 12.25 7.32 -10.20
C ARG A 76 11.78 7.35 -11.65
N LYS A 77 12.58 6.81 -12.56
CA LYS A 77 12.23 6.69 -13.98
C LYS A 77 11.00 5.80 -14.18
N TYR A 78 10.89 4.70 -13.45
CA TYR A 78 9.71 3.83 -13.50
C TYR A 78 8.45 4.59 -13.07
N ILE A 79 8.47 5.26 -11.92
CA ILE A 79 7.32 6.04 -11.41
C ILE A 79 6.87 7.08 -12.43
N ALA A 80 7.82 7.83 -13.01
CA ALA A 80 7.50 8.87 -13.99
C ALA A 80 6.96 8.30 -15.32
N THR A 81 7.48 7.14 -15.76
CA THR A 81 7.14 6.58 -17.08
C THR A 81 6.00 5.56 -17.04
N ASN A 82 5.61 5.05 -15.86
CA ASN A 82 4.56 4.05 -15.71
C ASN A 82 3.21 4.47 -16.32
N PRO A 83 2.70 5.71 -16.11
CA PRO A 83 1.43 6.11 -16.73
C PRO A 83 1.42 5.98 -18.26
N LEU A 84 2.54 6.32 -18.91
CA LEU A 84 2.70 6.20 -20.36
C LEU A 84 2.80 4.75 -20.84
N ARG A 85 3.25 3.85 -19.97
CA ARG A 85 3.50 2.43 -20.28
C ARG A 85 2.36 1.52 -19.85
N TRP A 86 1.40 2.03 -19.08
CA TRP A 86 0.32 1.25 -18.47
C TRP A 86 -0.46 0.36 -19.45
N ASN A 87 -0.75 0.87 -20.66
CA ASN A 87 -1.47 0.10 -21.67
C ASN A 87 -0.76 -1.20 -22.10
N ARG A 88 0.56 -1.27 -21.93
CA ARG A 88 1.39 -2.44 -22.27
C ARG A 88 1.85 -3.21 -21.03
N ASP A 89 1.47 -2.74 -19.85
CA ASP A 89 1.90 -3.33 -18.58
C ASP A 89 1.22 -4.68 -18.34
N GLN A 90 1.94 -5.60 -17.69
CA GLN A 90 1.41 -6.93 -17.41
C GLN A 90 0.31 -6.92 -16.35
N GLU A 91 0.40 -5.97 -15.41
CA GLU A 91 -0.55 -5.78 -14.31
C GLU A 91 -1.80 -5.00 -14.73
N ASN A 92 -1.86 -4.54 -15.98
CA ASN A 92 -3.03 -3.88 -16.51
C ASN A 92 -4.18 -4.88 -16.71
N GLN A 93 -5.23 -4.74 -15.89
CA GLN A 93 -6.43 -5.59 -15.91
C GLN A 93 -7.21 -5.52 -17.24
N ASN A 94 -7.00 -4.47 -18.03
CA ASN A 94 -7.65 -4.28 -19.32
C ASN A 94 -6.87 -4.92 -20.49
N ARG A 95 -5.70 -5.50 -20.22
CA ARG A 95 -4.90 -6.18 -21.25
C ARG A 95 -5.64 -7.45 -21.69
N LYS A 96 -6.08 -7.48 -22.95
CA LYS A 96 -6.57 -8.70 -23.59
C LYS A 96 -5.43 -9.73 -23.57
N ARG A 97 -5.67 -10.87 -22.91
CA ARG A 97 -4.72 -11.98 -22.84
C ARG A 97 -4.54 -12.64 -24.20
#